data_AF-A0AAP9XZK6-F1
#
_entry.id   AF-A0AAP9XZK6-F1
#
_cell.length_a   1.000
_cell.length_b   1.000
_cell.length_c   1.000
_cell.angle_alpha   90.00
_cell.angle_beta   90.00
_cell.angle_gamma   90.00
#
_symmetry.space_group_name_H-M   'P 1'
#
loop_
_entity.id
_entity.type
_entity.pdbx_description
1 polymer ?
#
loop_
_entity_poly.entity_id
_entity_poly.type
_entity_poly.pdbx_seq_one_letter_code
_entity_poly.pdbx_strand_id
1 'polypeptide(L)'
;MGNLEWVGDDIGLNPGEDVTVKIRDPLMPGGAWHVSLASALSIVDRLDGRARQRLDQVLPFAAAHGHLSAGDLAAWQEYLTGISPQWVPVVYLRIQHGGGAEACTESVCGEPRDTHRDAMNAARLLCEELDGDGYAARRVCRPSGKAGTSQPPTAPTSFHHA
;
A
#
# COMPACT_ATOMS: atom_id res chain seq x y z
N MET A 1 -8.44 14.64 1.69
CA MET A 1 -8.28 14.54 0.22
C MET A 1 -8.90 13.23 -0.20
N GLY A 2 -9.69 13.20 -1.28
CA GLY A 2 -10.28 11.95 -1.79
C GLY A 2 -9.20 11.05 -2.39
N ASN A 3 -9.34 9.73 -2.22
CA ASN A 3 -8.45 8.77 -2.86
C ASN A 3 -8.71 8.76 -4.37
N LEU A 4 -7.65 8.73 -5.15
CA LEU A 4 -7.67 8.46 -6.58
C LEU A 4 -8.04 6.99 -6.80
N GLU A 5 -8.82 6.70 -7.83
CA GLU A 5 -9.31 5.36 -8.11
C GLU A 5 -8.51 4.70 -9.23
N TRP A 6 -8.12 3.44 -9.01
CA TRP A 6 -7.57 2.60 -10.06
C TRP A 6 -8.70 1.98 -10.87
N VAL A 7 -8.99 2.52 -12.04
CA VAL A 7 -10.16 2.13 -12.85
C VAL A 7 -9.86 0.96 -13.77
N GLY A 8 -8.62 0.84 -14.25
CA GLY A 8 -8.19 -0.27 -15.09
C GLY A 8 -6.71 -0.20 -15.40
N ASP A 9 -6.19 -1.28 -15.96
CA ASP A 9 -4.81 -1.41 -16.41
C ASP A 9 -4.73 -2.58 -17.40
N ASP A 10 -3.61 -2.66 -18.10
CA ASP A 10 -3.25 -3.74 -19.04
C ASP A 10 -2.13 -4.64 -18.50
N ILE A 11 -1.91 -4.67 -17.17
CA ILE A 11 -0.88 -5.51 -16.55
C ILE A 11 -1.13 -6.98 -16.91
N GLY A 12 -0.13 -7.60 -17.52
CA GLY A 12 -0.18 -9.01 -17.89
C GLY A 12 -0.93 -9.31 -19.19
N LEU A 13 -1.47 -8.30 -19.88
CA LEU A 13 -2.20 -8.49 -21.13
C LEU A 13 -1.26 -8.57 -22.34
N ASN A 14 -0.25 -7.69 -22.41
CA ASN A 14 0.68 -7.60 -23.52
C ASN A 14 2.13 -7.76 -23.03
N PRO A 15 2.70 -8.99 -23.07
CA PRO A 15 4.05 -9.23 -22.55
C PRO A 15 5.12 -8.41 -23.28
N GLY A 16 5.91 -7.65 -22.53
CA GLY A 16 7.01 -6.85 -23.04
C GLY A 16 6.63 -5.45 -23.54
N GLU A 17 5.34 -5.12 -23.59
CA GLU A 17 4.87 -3.75 -23.82
C GLU A 17 4.78 -2.97 -22.50
N ASP A 18 4.82 -1.64 -22.60
CA ASP A 18 4.70 -0.75 -21.45
C ASP A 18 3.26 -0.75 -20.92
N VAL A 19 3.14 -0.93 -19.61
CA VAL A 19 1.89 -0.97 -18.88
C VAL A 19 1.29 0.43 -18.78
N THR A 20 0.02 0.51 -19.18
CA THR A 20 -0.83 1.68 -19.03
C THR A 20 -1.85 1.46 -17.92
N VAL A 21 -1.87 2.38 -16.96
CA VAL A 21 -2.81 2.40 -15.84
C VAL A 21 -3.81 3.54 -16.03
N LYS A 22 -5.10 3.25 -15.88
CA LYS A 22 -6.18 4.23 -15.92
C LYS A 22 -6.58 4.63 -14.51
N ILE A 23 -6.40 5.91 -14.19
CA ILE A 23 -6.70 6.50 -12.88
C ILE A 23 -7.81 7.54 -13.03
N ARG A 24 -8.70 7.62 -12.03
CA ARG A 24 -9.77 8.62 -11.95
C ARG A 24 -9.70 9.37 -10.63
N ASP A 25 -9.96 10.67 -10.66
CA ASP A 25 -10.26 11.45 -9.45
C ASP A 25 -11.78 11.58 -9.28
N PRO A 26 -12.38 10.98 -8.23
CA PRO A 26 -13.81 11.10 -7.97
C PRO A 26 -14.29 12.54 -7.75
N LEU A 27 -13.40 13.43 -7.33
CA LEU A 27 -13.72 14.85 -7.08
C LEU A 27 -13.67 15.69 -8.37
N MET A 28 -13.20 15.13 -9.48
CA MET A 28 -13.20 15.76 -10.80
C MET A 28 -14.05 14.96 -11.80
N PRO A 29 -15.35 15.27 -11.93
CA PRO A 29 -16.25 14.57 -12.85
C PRO A 29 -15.72 14.60 -14.29
N GLY A 30 -15.53 13.42 -14.88
CA GLY A 30 -15.02 13.25 -16.26
C GLY A 30 -13.51 13.12 -16.40
N GLY A 31 -12.73 13.32 -15.33
CA GLY A 31 -11.27 13.18 -15.35
C GLY A 31 -10.84 11.74 -15.10
N ALA A 32 -10.73 10.92 -16.16
CA ALA A 32 -9.97 9.68 -16.11
C ALA A 32 -8.81 9.78 -17.10
N TRP A 33 -7.60 9.50 -16.64
CA TRP A 33 -6.38 9.63 -17.43
C TRP A 33 -5.56 8.34 -17.40
N HIS A 34 -4.82 8.12 -18.47
CA HIS A 34 -3.89 7.02 -18.61
C HIS A 34 -2.50 7.50 -18.16
N VAL A 35 -1.84 6.71 -17.33
CA VAL A 35 -0.48 6.95 -16.85
C VAL A 35 0.37 5.70 -17.04
N SER A 36 1.69 5.86 -17.10
CA SER A 36 2.59 4.72 -17.00
C SER A 36 2.51 4.06 -15.63
N LEU A 37 2.88 2.78 -15.53
CA LEU A 37 3.00 2.08 -14.24
C LEU A 37 3.92 2.84 -13.27
N ALA A 38 5.08 3.32 -13.73
CA ALA A 38 5.98 4.13 -12.91
C ALA A 38 5.29 5.35 -12.28
N SER A 39 4.45 6.05 -13.06
CA SER A 39 3.68 7.20 -12.58
C SER A 39 2.57 6.79 -11.60
N ALA A 40 1.96 5.63 -11.79
CA ALA A 40 0.99 5.09 -10.84
C ALA A 40 1.65 4.72 -9.50
N LEU A 41 2.84 4.10 -9.55
CA LEU A 41 3.60 3.71 -8.36
C LEU A 41 4.07 4.93 -7.54
N SER A 42 4.40 6.05 -8.19
CA SER A 42 4.84 7.26 -7.48
C SER A 42 3.74 7.97 -6.69
N ILE A 43 2.46 7.74 -7.04
CA ILE A 43 1.30 8.33 -6.36
C ILE A 43 0.49 7.29 -5.58
N VAL A 44 1.06 6.11 -5.33
CA VAL A 44 0.35 4.95 -4.78
C VAL A 44 -0.36 5.23 -3.45
N ASP A 45 0.21 6.11 -2.62
CA ASP A 45 -0.34 6.48 -1.31
C ASP A 45 -1.67 7.23 -1.41
N ARG A 46 -1.98 7.75 -2.59
CA ARG A 46 -3.23 8.45 -2.89
C ARG A 46 -4.25 7.53 -3.55
N LEU A 47 -3.88 6.31 -3.92
CA LEU A 47 -4.74 5.39 -4.64
C LEU A 47 -5.65 4.60 -3.69
N ASP A 48 -6.77 4.12 -4.22
CA ASP A 48 -7.78 3.35 -3.50
C ASP A 48 -7.34 1.90 -3.16
N GLY A 49 -8.21 1.17 -2.46
CA GLY A 49 -7.95 -0.22 -2.09
C GLY A 49 -7.83 -1.16 -3.29
N ARG A 50 -8.42 -0.82 -4.44
CA ARG A 50 -8.30 -1.63 -5.66
C ARG A 50 -6.90 -1.56 -6.23
N ALA A 51 -6.27 -0.38 -6.23
CA ALA A 51 -4.86 -0.24 -6.57
C ALA A 51 -4.02 -1.20 -5.71
N ARG A 52 -4.27 -1.21 -4.40
CA ARG A 52 -3.56 -2.09 -3.46
C ARG A 52 -3.65 -3.56 -3.84
N GLN A 53 -4.85 -4.02 -4.19
CA GLN A 53 -5.06 -5.39 -4.65
C GLN A 53 -4.24 -5.73 -5.90
N ARG A 54 -4.18 -4.82 -6.89
CA ARG A 54 -3.38 -5.03 -8.12
C ARG A 54 -1.89 -5.11 -7.80
N LEU A 55 -1.39 -4.24 -6.91
CA LEU A 55 0.01 -4.21 -6.49
C LEU A 55 0.42 -5.45 -5.69
N ASP A 56 -0.47 -5.96 -4.82
CA ASP A 56 -0.15 -7.07 -3.93
C ASP A 56 -0.34 -8.43 -4.61
N GLN A 57 -1.20 -8.54 -5.63
CA GLN A 57 -1.56 -9.82 -6.24
C GLN A 57 -1.09 -9.95 -7.70
N VAL A 58 -1.23 -8.91 -8.51
CA VAL A 58 -1.10 -9.04 -9.97
C VAL A 58 0.27 -8.62 -10.46
N LEU A 59 0.80 -7.50 -9.96
CA LEU A 59 2.16 -7.06 -10.29
C LEU A 59 3.26 -8.07 -9.92
N PRO A 60 3.22 -8.74 -8.76
CA PRO A 60 4.19 -9.77 -8.43
C PRO A 60 4.12 -10.95 -9.41
N PHE A 61 2.92 -11.34 -9.81
CA PHE A 61 2.72 -12.40 -10.80
C PHE A 61 3.27 -11.97 -12.16
N ALA A 62 2.90 -10.78 -12.65
CA ALA A 62 3.35 -10.26 -13.93
C ALA A 62 4.88 -10.12 -13.99
N ALA A 63 5.50 -9.61 -12.92
CA ALA A 63 6.95 -9.51 -12.81
C ALA A 63 7.63 -10.89 -12.82
N ALA A 64 7.11 -11.85 -12.06
CA ALA A 64 7.71 -13.19 -11.95
C ALA A 64 7.64 -14.00 -13.25
N HIS A 65 6.65 -13.72 -14.11
CA HIS A 65 6.41 -14.48 -15.35
C HIS A 65 6.86 -13.73 -16.61
N GLY A 66 7.57 -12.60 -16.46
CA GLY A 66 8.12 -11.85 -17.60
C GLY A 66 7.07 -11.13 -18.43
N HIS A 67 5.95 -10.72 -17.81
CA HIS A 67 4.88 -9.98 -18.49
C HIS A 67 5.06 -8.46 -18.45
N LEU A 68 6.08 -7.95 -17.77
CA LEU A 68 6.40 -6.52 -17.72
C LEU A 68 7.48 -6.19 -18.74
N SER A 69 7.42 -4.99 -19.32
CA SER A 69 8.56 -4.43 -20.06
C SER A 69 9.77 -4.26 -19.13
N ALA A 70 10.96 -4.08 -19.70
CA ALA A 70 12.17 -3.83 -18.91
C ALA A 70 12.06 -2.55 -18.06
N GLY A 71 11.40 -1.52 -18.59
CA GLY A 71 11.18 -0.26 -17.88
C GLY A 71 10.21 -0.43 -16.69
N ASP A 72 9.12 -1.15 -16.90
CA ASP A 72 8.13 -1.39 -15.85
C ASP A 72 8.63 -2.35 -14.77
N LEU A 73 9.42 -3.35 -15.15
CA LEU A 73 10.09 -4.21 -14.20
C LEU A 73 11.06 -3.41 -13.32
N ALA A 74 11.84 -2.48 -13.90
CA ALA A 74 12.72 -1.61 -13.15
C ALA A 74 11.94 -0.68 -12.20
N ALA A 75 10.84 -0.08 -12.66
CA ALA A 75 9.97 0.76 -11.82
C ALA A 75 9.34 -0.03 -10.67
N TRP A 76 8.91 -1.27 -10.93
CA TRP A 76 8.40 -2.17 -9.90
C TRP A 76 9.47 -2.54 -8.87
N GLN A 77 10.69 -2.86 -9.32
CA GLN A 77 11.81 -3.16 -8.44
C GLN A 77 12.20 -1.95 -7.58
N GLU A 78 12.27 -0.76 -8.17
CA GLU A 78 12.54 0.48 -7.43
C GLU A 78 11.46 0.73 -6.37
N TYR A 79 10.19 0.58 -6.75
CA TYR A 79 9.07 0.67 -5.81
C TYR A 79 9.22 -0.32 -4.64
N LEU A 80 9.57 -1.57 -4.91
CA LEU A 80 9.83 -2.58 -3.87
C LEU A 80 11.00 -2.21 -2.96
N THR A 81 12.09 -1.63 -3.49
CA THR A 81 13.19 -1.13 -2.65
C THR A 81 12.78 0.05 -1.77
N GLY A 82 11.74 0.79 -2.20
CA GLY A 82 11.10 1.84 -1.43
C GLY A 82 10.06 1.33 -0.42
N ILE A 83 9.73 0.03 -0.39
CA ILE A 83 8.83 -0.57 0.60
C ILE A 83 9.67 -1.23 1.69
N SER A 84 9.69 -0.63 2.88
CA SER A 84 10.25 -1.29 4.05
C SER A 84 9.19 -2.21 4.66
N PRO A 85 9.44 -3.52 4.82
CA PRO A 85 8.53 -4.39 5.53
C PRO A 85 8.42 -3.90 6.98
N GLN A 86 7.21 -3.55 7.40
CA GLN A 86 6.92 -3.25 8.79
C GLN A 86 6.22 -4.44 9.45
N TRP A 87 6.34 -4.52 10.76
CA TRP A 87 5.77 -5.57 11.58
C TRP A 87 4.81 -4.94 12.58
N VAL A 88 3.54 -5.31 12.49
CA VAL A 88 2.50 -4.81 13.37
C VAL A 88 2.34 -5.79 14.54
N PRO A 89 2.54 -5.34 15.80
CA PRO A 89 2.22 -6.17 16.96
C PRO A 89 0.71 -6.42 17.02
N VAL A 90 0.33 -7.66 17.31
CA VAL A 90 -1.07 -8.10 17.42
C VAL A 90 -1.25 -8.79 18.77
N VAL A 91 -2.30 -8.44 19.49
CA VAL A 91 -2.72 -9.09 20.75
C VAL A 91 -4.12 -9.65 20.55
N TYR A 92 -4.35 -10.87 21.02
CA TYR A 92 -5.63 -11.55 21.00
C TYR A 92 -6.27 -11.45 22.38
N LEU A 93 -7.43 -10.82 22.48
CA LEU A 93 -8.17 -10.63 23.72
C LEU A 93 -9.33 -11.62 23.77
N ARG A 94 -9.58 -12.20 24.95
CA ARG A 94 -10.80 -12.97 25.19
C ARG A 94 -11.87 -12.06 25.77
N ILE A 95 -12.93 -11.82 25.00
CA ILE A 95 -14.04 -11.00 25.45
C ILE A 95 -15.20 -11.91 25.84
N GLN A 96 -15.59 -11.82 27.11
CA GLN A 96 -16.83 -12.44 27.58
C GLN A 96 -17.97 -11.45 27.36
N HIS A 97 -18.86 -11.75 26.41
CA HIS A 97 -20.11 -10.99 26.30
C HIS A 97 -21.04 -11.43 27.45
N GLY A 98 -21.52 -10.47 28.24
CA GLY A 98 -22.45 -10.72 29.33
C GLY A 98 -23.72 -11.37 28.80
N GLY A 99 -23.99 -12.62 29.20
CA GLY A 99 -25.13 -13.39 28.70
C GLY A 99 -24.93 -14.90 28.65
N GLY A 100 -23.72 -15.40 28.95
CA GLY A 100 -23.44 -16.83 29.03
C GLY A 100 -23.26 -17.46 27.65
N ALA A 101 -22.03 -17.89 27.37
CA ALA A 101 -21.63 -18.74 26.25
C ALA A 101 -21.48 -18.06 24.86
N GLU A 102 -20.52 -17.14 24.75
CA GLU A 102 -19.45 -17.27 23.74
C GLU A 102 -18.29 -16.34 24.12
N ALA A 103 -17.09 -16.90 24.27
CA ALA A 103 -15.87 -16.13 24.40
C ALA A 103 -15.37 -15.81 23.00
N CYS A 104 -15.50 -14.57 22.56
CA CYS A 104 -15.00 -14.15 21.25
C CYS A 104 -13.54 -13.72 21.40
N THR A 105 -12.71 -14.04 20.40
CA THR A 105 -11.34 -13.55 20.32
C THR A 105 -11.31 -12.30 19.45
N GLU A 106 -10.99 -11.15 20.03
CA GLU A 106 -10.76 -9.90 19.29
C GLU A 106 -9.26 -9.66 19.14
N SER A 107 -8.82 -9.11 18.00
CA SER A 107 -7.41 -8.78 17.77
C SER A 107 -7.18 -7.27 17.85
N VAL A 108 -6.33 -6.83 18.76
CA VAL A 108 -5.86 -5.44 18.87
C VAL A 108 -4.49 -5.31 18.20
N CYS A 109 -4.35 -4.33 17.32
CA CYS A 109 -3.10 -4.04 16.62
C CYS A 109 -2.42 -2.81 17.24
N GLY A 110 -1.12 -2.89 17.51
CA GLY A 110 -0.32 -1.74 17.95
C GLY A 110 0.47 -1.09 16.81
N GLU A 111 1.35 -0.14 17.16
CA GLU A 111 2.11 0.62 16.19
C GLU A 111 3.11 -0.23 15.37
N PRO A 112 3.21 -0.02 14.04
CA PRO A 112 4.18 -0.73 13.20
C PRO A 112 5.63 -0.54 13.64
N ARG A 113 6.43 -1.60 13.51
CA ARG A 113 7.87 -1.64 13.83
C ARG A 113 8.70 -2.08 12.64
N ASP A 114 9.96 -1.65 12.57
CA ASP A 114 10.83 -2.00 11.44
C ASP A 114 11.36 -3.43 11.51
N THR A 115 11.38 -4.04 12.71
CA THR A 115 11.84 -5.42 12.89
C THR A 115 10.78 -6.32 13.52
N HIS A 116 10.78 -7.60 13.13
CA HIS A 116 9.92 -8.62 13.71
C HIS A 116 10.11 -8.74 15.22
N ARG A 117 11.36 -8.65 15.69
CA ARG A 117 11.71 -8.74 17.11
C ARG A 117 11.10 -7.59 17.91
N ASP A 118 11.17 -6.37 17.40
CA ASP A 118 10.62 -5.21 18.10
C ASP A 118 9.09 -5.25 18.13
N ALA A 119 8.46 -5.71 17.04
CA ALA A 119 7.03 -5.97 17.03
C ALA A 119 6.63 -7.08 18.01
N MET A 120 7.36 -8.19 18.08
CA MET A 120 7.06 -9.25 19.04
C MET A 120 7.23 -8.78 20.50
N ASN A 121 8.26 -7.99 20.79
CA ASN A 121 8.45 -7.40 22.11
C ASN A 121 7.31 -6.43 22.47
N ALA A 122 6.90 -5.58 21.53
CA ALA A 122 5.77 -4.69 21.71
C ALA A 122 4.44 -5.44 21.89
N ALA A 123 4.22 -6.51 21.11
CA ALA A 123 3.04 -7.36 21.22
C ALA A 123 2.97 -8.06 22.58
N ARG A 124 4.12 -8.53 23.10
CA ARG A 124 4.20 -9.09 24.45
C ARG A 124 3.84 -8.07 25.53
N LEU A 125 4.42 -6.87 25.48
CA LEU A 125 4.13 -5.81 26.45
C LEU A 125 2.64 -5.40 26.42
N LEU A 126 2.07 -5.25 25.22
CA LEU A 126 0.64 -4.97 25.06
C LEU A 126 -0.23 -6.14 25.56
N CYS A 127 0.22 -7.37 25.40
CA CYS A 127 -0.49 -8.55 25.90
C CYS A 127 -0.51 -8.58 27.43
N GLU A 128 0.61 -8.23 28.08
CA GLU A 128 0.69 -8.11 29.54
C GLU A 128 -0.18 -6.95 30.06
N GLU A 129 -0.24 -5.83 29.33
CA GLU A 129 -1.05 -4.65 29.70
C GLU A 129 -2.56 -4.90 29.55
N LEU A 130 -2.96 -5.61 28.50
CA LEU A 130 -4.37 -5.84 28.15
C LEU A 130 -4.94 -7.17 28.69
N ASP A 131 -4.14 -7.92 29.46
CA ASP A 131 -4.45 -9.28 29.91
C ASP A 131 -4.89 -10.19 28.74
N GLY A 132 -4.10 -10.15 27.66
CA GLY A 132 -4.38 -10.86 26.42
C GLY A 132 -4.13 -12.37 26.52
N ASP A 133 -4.92 -13.13 25.77
CA ASP A 133 -4.82 -14.59 25.64
C ASP A 133 -3.59 -15.04 24.82
N GLY A 134 -3.03 -14.13 24.01
CA GLY A 134 -1.89 -14.41 23.17
C GLY A 134 -1.46 -13.21 22.34
N TYR A 135 -0.29 -13.30 21.73
CA TYR A 135 0.28 -12.23 20.93
C TYR A 135 1.06 -12.76 19.73
N ALA A 136 1.18 -11.92 18.69
CA ALA A 136 1.88 -12.22 17.46
C ALA A 136 2.43 -10.93 16.80
N ALA A 137 3.19 -11.10 15.73
CA ALA A 137 3.57 -10.00 14.84
C ALA A 137 3.10 -10.31 13.42
N ARG A 138 2.37 -9.36 12.82
CA ARG A 138 1.90 -9.46 11.43
C ARG A 138 2.80 -8.62 10.54
N ARG A 139 3.39 -9.24 9.52
CA ARG A 139 4.13 -8.50 8.49
C ARG A 139 3.15 -7.70 7.63
N VAL A 140 3.43 -6.41 7.45
CA VAL A 140 2.73 -5.53 6.53
C VAL A 140 3.74 -4.85 5.62
N CYS A 141 3.42 -4.76 4.33
CA CYS A 141 4.22 -4.00 3.39
C CYS A 141 3.64 -2.58 3.35
N ARG A 142 4.34 -1.59 3.91
CA ARG A 142 3.94 -0.18 3.75
C ARG A 142 4.98 0.50 2.86
N PRO A 143 4.57 1.26 1.82
CA PRO A 143 5.51 2.14 1.13
C PRO A 143 6.21 2.99 2.20
N SER A 144 7.54 3.03 2.16
CA SER A 144 8.27 3.88 3.10
C SER A 144 7.78 5.29 2.84
N GLY A 145 7.21 5.92 3.87
CA GLY A 145 6.88 7.32 3.83
C GLY A 145 8.17 8.11 3.77
N LYS A 146 8.82 8.18 2.60
CA LYS A 146 9.71 9.29 2.32
C LYS A 146 8.80 10.50 2.38
N ALA A 147 8.94 11.28 3.44
CA ALA A 147 8.53 12.67 3.48
C ALA A 147 9.28 13.38 2.35
N GLY A 148 8.79 13.21 1.11
CA GLY A 148 9.16 14.03 -0.02
C GLY A 148 8.66 15.40 0.35
N THR A 149 9.59 16.27 0.75
CA THR A 149 9.43 17.72 0.76
C THR A 149 8.48 18.11 -0.35
N SER A 150 7.28 18.51 0.03
CA SER A 150 6.27 19.04 -0.87
C SER A 150 6.82 20.33 -1.44
N GLN A 151 7.59 20.23 -2.53
CA GLN A 151 7.84 21.37 -3.38
C GLN A 151 6.61 21.48 -4.27
N PRO A 152 5.80 22.55 -4.13
CA PRO A 152 4.66 22.75 -5.00
C PRO A 152 5.14 22.83 -6.46
N PRO A 153 4.34 22.35 -7.43
CA PRO A 153 4.70 22.47 -8.83
C PRO A 153 4.89 23.95 -9.16
N THR A 154 6.08 24.28 -9.65
CA THR A 154 6.42 25.60 -10.17
C THR A 154 5.40 25.95 -11.25
N ALA A 155 4.79 27.13 -11.13
CA ALA A 155 3.84 27.65 -12.12
C ALA A 155 4.43 27.62 -13.54
N PRO A 156 3.61 27.36 -14.58
CA PRO A 156 4.08 27.38 -15.95
C PRO A 156 4.59 28.79 -16.31
N THR A 157 5.81 28.85 -16.84
CA THR A 157 6.43 30.04 -17.40
C THR A 157 5.49 30.68 -18.42
N SER A 158 5.09 31.94 -18.19
CA SER A 158 4.38 32.74 -19.19
C SER A 158 5.25 32.89 -20.44
N PHE A 159 4.82 32.26 -21.54
CA PHE A 159 5.30 32.61 -22.87
C PHE A 159 4.80 34.02 -23.20
N HIS A 160 5.70 34.99 -23.20
CA HIS A 160 5.45 36.26 -23.89
C HIS A 160 5.67 36.04 -25.39
N HIS A 161 4.57 36.12 -26.14
CA HIS A 161 4.62 36.37 -27.57
C HIS A 161 4.78 37.87 -27.82
N ALA A 162 5.69 38.18 -28.76
CA ALA A 162 5.98 39.45 -29.41
C ALA A 162 6.73 40.52 -28.58
#